data_AF-A0A1V5A3X7-F1
#
_entry.id   AF-A0A1V5A3X7-F1
#
_cell.length_a   1.000
_cell.length_b   1.000
_cell.length_c   1.000
_cell.angle_alpha   90.00
_cell.angle_beta   90.00
_cell.angle_gamma   90.00
#
_symmetry.space_group_name_H-M   'P 1'
#
loop_
_entity.id
_entity.type
_entity.pdbx_description
1 polymer ?
#
loop_
_entity_poly.entity_id
_entity_poly.type
_entity_poly.pdbx_seq_one_letter_code
_entity_poly.pdbx_strand_id
1 'polypeptide(L)'
;MPIEALRAEINQIDEQIIDLIAKRQHLAARMAQVKMNDGLPIHDEKRTREVLDLAFNYAVEKNINPVFVRKIFGVLIDMSEEKQRECQGDGNLP
;
A
#
# COMPACT_ATOMS: atom_id res chain seq x y z
N MET A 1 29.29 -14.47 -3.80
CA MET A 1 27.98 -15.15 -3.74
C MET A 1 27.59 -15.56 -5.15
N PRO A 2 27.11 -16.79 -5.39
CA PRO A 2 26.60 -17.21 -6.70
C PRO A 2 25.27 -16.50 -7.02
N ILE A 3 24.90 -16.41 -8.31
CA ILE A 3 23.70 -15.71 -8.76
C ILE A 3 22.41 -16.34 -8.20
N GLU A 4 22.43 -17.65 -7.95
CA GLU A 4 21.32 -18.42 -7.37
C GLU A 4 21.04 -18.01 -5.92
N ALA A 5 22.08 -17.72 -5.13
CA ALA A 5 21.92 -17.25 -3.76
C ALA A 5 21.34 -15.83 -3.72
N LEU A 6 21.80 -14.93 -4.61
CA LEU A 6 21.21 -13.60 -4.75
C LEU A 6 19.73 -13.67 -5.14
N ARG A 7 19.37 -14.57 -6.05
CA ARG A 7 17.96 -14.77 -6.44
C ARG A 7 17.11 -15.31 -5.28
N ALA A 8 17.66 -16.21 -4.47
CA ALA A 8 16.96 -16.71 -3.29
C ALA A 8 16.70 -15.58 -2.27
N GLU A 9 17.67 -14.70 -2.04
CA GLU A 9 17.49 -13.53 -1.18
C GLU A 9 16.43 -12.55 -1.73
N ILE A 10 16.41 -12.31 -3.05
CA ILE A 10 15.37 -11.49 -3.69
C ILE A 10 13.99 -12.13 -3.49
N ASN A 11 13.84 -13.43 -3.73
CA ASN A 11 12.56 -14.12 -3.56
C ASN A 11 12.05 -14.01 -2.10
N GLN A 12 12.95 -14.12 -1.12
CA GLN A 12 12.60 -13.94 0.29
C GLN A 12 12.13 -12.51 0.60
N ILE A 13 12.72 -11.50 -0.05
CA ILE A 13 12.27 -10.11 0.06
C ILE A 13 10.90 -9.94 -0.59
N ASP A 14 10.69 -10.54 -1.76
CA ASP A 14 9.42 -10.47 -2.49
C ASP A 14 8.26 -11.08 -1.68
N GLU A 15 8.49 -12.23 -1.03
CA GLU A 15 7.54 -12.84 -0.09
C GLU A 15 7.21 -11.89 1.07
N GLN A 16 8.23 -11.24 1.66
CA GLN A 16 8.03 -10.26 2.72
C GLN A 16 7.25 -9.02 2.24
N ILE A 17 7.49 -8.56 1.01
CA ILE A 17 6.73 -7.46 0.42
C ILE A 17 5.25 -7.85 0.32
N ILE A 18 4.93 -9.06 -0.17
CA ILE A 18 3.56 -9.57 -0.26
C ILE A 18 2.90 -9.61 1.12
N ASP A 19 3.59 -10.14 2.13
CA ASP A 19 3.09 -10.18 3.51
C ASP A 19 2.80 -8.78 4.08
N LEU A 20 3.67 -7.80 3.79
CA LEU A 20 3.49 -6.42 4.22
C LEU A 20 2.31 -5.75 3.50
N ILE A 21 2.11 -6.04 2.22
CA ILE A 21 0.95 -5.57 1.46
C ILE A 21 -0.33 -6.15 2.07
N ALA A 22 -0.38 -7.45 2.35
CA ALA A 22 -1.53 -8.10 2.97
C ALA A 22 -1.87 -7.48 4.34
N LYS A 23 -0.85 -7.27 5.19
CA LYS A 23 -1.02 -6.57 6.48
C LYS A 23 -1.58 -5.16 6.31
N ARG A 24 -1.11 -4.41 5.30
CA ARG A 24 -1.62 -3.07 4.99
C ARG A 24 -3.09 -3.11 4.55
N GLN A 25 -3.52 -4.12 3.78
CA GLN A 25 -4.92 -4.26 3.39
C GLN A 25 -5.83 -4.66 4.56
N HIS A 26 -5.36 -5.49 5.50
CA HIS A 26 -6.11 -5.74 6.74
C HIS A 26 -6.35 -4.46 7.55
N LEU A 27 -5.36 -3.55 7.59
CA LEU A 27 -5.53 -2.24 8.20
C LEU A 27 -6.53 -1.36 7.43
N ALA A 28 -6.53 -1.42 6.10
CA ALA A 28 -7.51 -0.71 5.26
C ALA A 28 -8.95 -1.17 5.54
N ALA A 29 -9.18 -2.48 5.68
CA ALA A 29 -10.49 -3.02 6.07
C ALA A 29 -10.95 -2.51 7.44
N ARG A 30 -10.04 -2.46 8.43
CA ARG A 30 -10.34 -1.88 9.75
C ARG A 30 -10.63 -0.39 9.67
N MET A 31 -9.91 0.34 8.81
CA MET A 31 -10.14 1.77 8.57
C MET A 31 -11.53 2.01 7.95
N ALA A 32 -12.00 1.11 7.08
CA ALA A 32 -13.33 1.18 6.48
C ALA A 32 -14.43 1.26 7.54
N GLN A 33 -14.33 0.42 8.58
CA GLN A 33 -15.29 0.39 9.68
C GLN A 33 -15.29 1.70 10.47
N VAL A 34 -14.11 2.25 10.76
CA VAL A 34 -13.99 3.53 11.48
C VAL A 34 -14.61 4.66 10.66
N LYS A 35 -14.22 4.77 9.38
CA LYS A 35 -14.76 5.80 8.47
C LYS A 35 -16.27 5.69 8.29
N MET A 36 -16.81 4.48 8.21
CA MET A 36 -18.25 4.26 8.12
C MET A 36 -18.98 4.75 9.38
N ASN A 37 -18.45 4.42 10.57
CA ASN A 37 -19.05 4.86 11.84
C ASN A 37 -19.00 6.38 12.01
N ASP A 38 -17.93 7.02 11.52
CA ASP A 38 -17.69 8.45 11.66
C ASP A 38 -18.23 9.28 10.48
N GLY A 39 -18.83 8.64 9.47
CA GLY A 39 -19.34 9.31 8.26
C GLY A 39 -18.25 9.93 7.39
N LEU A 40 -17.02 9.42 7.45
CA LEU A 40 -15.87 9.92 6.71
C LEU A 40 -15.78 9.28 5.30
N PRO A 41 -15.31 10.04 4.29
CA PRO A 41 -15.15 9.51 2.94
C PRO A 41 -14.01 8.49 2.85
N ILE A 42 -14.17 7.49 1.96
CA ILE A 42 -13.09 6.55 1.63
C ILE A 42 -11.91 7.29 1.02
N HIS A 43 -12.17 8.14 0.03
CA HIS A 43 -11.15 8.95 -0.62
C HIS A 43 -10.80 10.17 0.25
N ASP A 44 -9.52 10.31 0.58
CA ASP A 44 -8.97 11.45 1.32
C ASP A 44 -7.73 11.96 0.59
N GLU A 45 -7.92 13.00 -0.23
CA GLU A 45 -6.85 13.59 -1.05
C GLU A 45 -5.67 14.08 -0.22
N LYS A 46 -5.94 14.65 0.97
CA LYS A 46 -4.90 15.15 1.86
C LYS A 46 -4.05 13.98 2.35
N ARG A 47 -4.71 12.91 2.82
CA ARG A 47 -4.00 11.72 3.30
C ARG A 47 -3.22 11.03 2.18
N THR A 48 -3.79 10.94 0.98
CA THR A 48 -3.11 10.38 -0.20
C THR A 48 -1.83 11.15 -0.52
N ARG A 49 -1.88 12.49 -0.52
CA ARG A 49 -0.70 13.34 -0.73
C ARG A 49 0.38 13.10 0.33
N GLU A 50 0.01 13.08 1.60
CA GLU A 50 0.94 12.82 2.70
C GLU A 50 1.66 11.47 2.57
N VAL A 51 0.93 10.40 2.23
CA VAL A 51 1.51 9.06 2.05
C VAL A 51 2.50 9.05 0.89
N LEU A 52 2.17 9.70 -0.23
CA LEU A 52 3.04 9.78 -1.39
C LEU A 52 4.30 10.63 -1.14
N ASP A 53 4.16 11.73 -0.41
CA ASP A 53 5.28 12.62 -0.06
C ASP A 53 6.24 11.92 0.92
N LEU A 54 5.70 11.21 1.92
CA LEU A 54 6.52 10.39 2.83
C LEU A 54 7.26 9.27 2.09
N ALA A 55 6.59 8.57 1.18
CA ALA A 55 7.21 7.53 0.37
C ALA A 55 8.32 8.08 -0.53
N PHE A 56 8.09 9.26 -1.12
CA PHE A 56 9.10 9.96 -1.93
C PHE A 56 10.33 10.32 -1.10
N ASN A 57 10.14 10.97 0.06
CA ASN A 57 11.24 11.41 0.91
C ASN A 57 12.05 10.20 1.44
N TYR A 58 11.36 9.13 1.86
CA TYR A 58 12.04 7.94 2.33
C TYR A 58 12.83 7.24 1.23
N ALA A 59 12.33 7.23 -0.01
CA ALA A 59 13.07 6.72 -1.16
C ALA A 59 14.35 7.54 -1.44
N VAL A 60 14.28 8.87 -1.32
CA VAL A 60 15.46 9.75 -1.41
C VAL A 60 16.49 9.39 -0.34
N GLU A 61 16.08 9.25 0.92
CA GLU A 61 16.96 8.87 2.02
C GLU A 61 17.63 7.50 1.82
N LYS A 62 16.93 6.58 1.15
CA LYS A 62 17.43 5.23 0.83
C LYS A 62 18.22 5.17 -0.48
N ASN A 63 18.45 6.30 -1.15
CA ASN A 63 19.14 6.39 -2.44
C ASN A 63 18.52 5.48 -3.53
N ILE A 64 17.19 5.33 -3.51
CA ILE A 64 16.42 4.63 -4.55
C ILE A 64 15.55 5.64 -5.29
N ASN A 65 15.18 5.33 -6.54
CA ASN A 65 14.45 6.29 -7.38
C ASN A 65 13.06 6.61 -6.78
N PRO A 66 12.83 7.85 -6.31
CA PRO A 66 11.64 8.19 -5.55
C PRO A 66 10.38 8.25 -6.41
N VAL A 67 10.52 8.42 -7.73
CA VAL A 67 9.40 8.40 -8.67
C VAL A 67 8.80 7.00 -8.77
N PHE A 68 9.62 5.95 -8.81
CA PHE A 68 9.13 4.57 -8.86
C PHE A 68 8.52 4.14 -7.53
N VAL A 69 9.13 4.50 -6.40
CA VAL A 69 8.54 4.21 -5.08
C VAL A 69 7.19 4.91 -4.92
N ARG A 70 7.08 6.17 -5.34
CA ARG A 70 5.79 6.90 -5.32
C ARG A 70 4.73 6.19 -6.16
N LYS A 71 5.07 5.63 -7.33
CA LYS A 71 4.13 4.85 -8.16
C LYS A 71 3.64 3.59 -7.44
N ILE A 72 4.54 2.85 -6.79
CA ILE A 72 4.18 1.67 -5.99
C ILE A 72 3.19 2.06 -4.88
N PHE A 73 3.48 3.14 -4.16
CA PHE A 73 2.58 3.62 -3.10
C PHE A 73 1.23 4.11 -3.63
N GLY A 74 1.18 4.66 -4.85
CA GLY A 74 -0.08 4.95 -5.54
C GLY A 74 -0.95 3.69 -5.68
N VAL A 75 -0.38 2.60 -6.21
CA VAL A 75 -1.08 1.31 -6.34
C VAL A 75 -1.54 0.79 -4.97
N LEU A 76 -0.72 0.90 -3.93
CA LEU A 76 -1.11 0.47 -2.58
C LEU A 76 -2.29 1.28 -2.04
N ILE A 77 -2.35 2.59 -2.31
CA ILE A 77 -3.48 3.44 -1.92
C ILE A 77 -4.74 2.98 -2.66
N ASP A 78 -4.66 2.77 -3.97
CA ASP A 78 -5.80 2.30 -4.78
C ASP A 78 -6.37 0.98 -4.25
N MET A 79 -5.49 0.00 -3.97
CA MET A 79 -5.88 -1.28 -3.36
C MET A 79 -6.58 -1.09 -2.01
N SER A 80 -6.15 -0.12 -1.20
CA SER A 80 -6.76 0.15 0.10
C SER A 80 -8.10 0.84 0.01
N GLU A 81 -8.29 1.72 -0.97
CA GLU A 81 -9.60 2.32 -1.22
C GLU A 81 -10.58 1.29 -1.79
N GLU A 82 -10.12 0.42 -2.70
CA GLU A 82 -10.90 -0.72 -3.19
C GLU A 82 -11.34 -1.62 -2.03
N LYS A 83 -10.40 -2.00 -1.16
CA LYS A 83 -10.72 -2.82 0.01
C LYS A 83 -11.73 -2.16 0.94
N GLN A 84 -11.67 -0.83 1.10
CA GLN A 84 -12.64 -0.08 1.90
C GLN A 84 -14.03 -0.08 1.24
N ARG A 85 -14.12 0.09 -0.09
CA ARG A 85 -15.38 0.04 -0.85
C ARG A 85 -16.05 -1.32 -0.73
N GLU A 86 -15.28 -2.41 -0.84
CA GLU A 86 -15.78 -3.77 -0.60
C GLU A 86 -16.41 -3.94 0.77
N CYS A 87 -15.78 -3.41 1.83
CA CYS A 87 -16.30 -3.52 3.20
C CYS A 87 -17.59 -2.72 3.41
N GLN A 88 -17.85 -1.69 2.62
CA GLN A 88 -19.07 -0.87 2.69
C GLN A 88 -20.23 -1.43 1.84
N GLY A 89 -20.04 -2.58 1.18
CA GLY A 89 -21.07 -3.22 0.33
C GLY A 89 -21.07 -2.74 -1.13
N ASP A 90 -20.08 -1.93 -1.51
CA ASP A 90 -19.89 -1.39 -2.87
C ASP A 90 -18.84 -2.18 -3.68
N GLY A 91 -18.45 -3.36 -3.18
CA GLY A 91 -17.42 -4.21 -3.78
C GLY A 91 -17.93 -4.97 -4.99
N ASN A 92 -17.48 -4.56 -6.18
CA ASN A 92 -17.61 -5.36 -7.39
C ASN A 92 -16.30 -6.13 -7.60
N LEU A 93 -16.11 -7.22 -6.86
CA LEU A 93 -15.11 -8.24 -7.20
C LEU A 93 -15.79 -9.31 -8.08
N PRO A 94 -15.16 -9.79 -9.16
CA PRO A 94 -15.55 -11.05 -9.79
C PRO A 94 -15.35 -12.26 -8.85
#